data_AF-A0A7X7E7X0-F1
#
_entry.id   AF-A0A7X7E7X0-F1
#
_cell.length_a   1.000
_cell.length_b   1.000
_cell.length_c   1.000
_cell.angle_alpha   90.00
_cell.angle_beta   90.00
_cell.angle_gamma   90.00
#
_symmetry.space_group_name_H-M   'P 1'
#
loop_
_entity.id
_entity.type
_entity.pdbx_description
1 polymer ?
#
loop_
_entity_poly.entity_id
_entity_poly.type
_entity_poly.pdbx_seq_one_letter_code
_entity_poly.pdbx_strand_id
1 'polypeptide(L)'
;MSKFRSVVILAVILATTLMLAACGNDATGGDNTTAAPEAAAQAVSTTAAPTMEAPTTDTTVTDTTAAAQPPATSASADQGTGEDGWKTVVALKSDAAPWQDLPGLLVSDPFTVKGEARLVLDMPDAGELDGVLLAIIPADRLTDLITITEAISDGIALTLIPAYPVKEVDDLDGTYVLLNSVPAEIPWTVELQTP
;
A
#
# COMPACT_ATOMS: atom_id res chain seq x y z
N MET A 1 -17.79 -3.37 7.61
CA MET A 1 -17.58 -3.24 6.15
C MET A 1 -16.78 -4.45 5.70
N SER A 2 -17.15 -5.12 4.61
CA SER A 2 -16.53 -6.40 4.20
C SER A 2 -15.05 -6.21 3.81
N LYS A 3 -14.16 -7.11 4.26
CA LYS A 3 -12.71 -7.16 3.92
C LYS A 3 -12.45 -6.97 2.42
N PHE A 4 -13.33 -7.53 1.59
CA PHE A 4 -13.30 -7.42 0.14
C PHE A 4 -13.41 -5.97 -0.36
N ARG A 5 -14.24 -5.12 0.28
CA ARG A 5 -14.39 -3.72 -0.11
C ARG A 5 -13.11 -2.92 0.15
N SER A 6 -12.40 -3.25 1.22
CA SER A 6 -11.14 -2.56 1.56
C SER A 6 -10.02 -2.86 0.56
N VAL A 7 -9.90 -4.11 0.12
CA VAL A 7 -8.91 -4.50 -0.90
C VAL A 7 -9.22 -3.83 -2.24
N VAL A 8 -10.50 -3.75 -2.62
CA VAL A 8 -10.90 -3.01 -3.83
C VAL A 8 -10.58 -1.51 -3.72
N ILE A 9 -10.79 -0.89 -2.54
CA ILE A 9 -10.40 0.51 -2.33
C ILE A 9 -8.89 0.69 -2.49
N LEU A 10 -8.09 -0.21 -1.91
CA LEU A 10 -6.63 -0.14 -2.00
C LEU A 10 -6.14 -0.31 -3.45
N ALA A 11 -6.74 -1.23 -4.20
CA ALA A 11 -6.48 -1.43 -5.62
C ALA A 11 -6.80 -0.18 -6.45
N VAL A 12 -7.94 0.47 -6.18
CA VAL A 12 -8.32 1.72 -6.84
C VAL A 12 -7.32 2.82 -6.51
N ILE A 13 -6.90 2.95 -5.25
CA ILE A 13 -5.95 3.98 -4.83
C ILE A 13 -4.61 3.77 -5.51
N LEU A 14 -4.09 2.53 -5.50
CA LEU A 14 -2.86 2.17 -6.19
C LEU A 14 -2.94 2.48 -7.70
N ALA A 15 -4.06 2.16 -8.36
CA ALA A 15 -4.25 2.49 -9.77
C ALA A 15 -4.31 4.01 -10.02
N THR A 16 -4.95 4.77 -9.13
CA THR A 16 -5.05 6.23 -9.26
C THR A 16 -3.71 6.93 -9.05
N THR A 17 -2.87 6.51 -8.10
CA THR A 17 -1.55 7.12 -7.88
C THR A 17 -0.66 6.99 -9.11
N LEU A 18 -0.75 5.86 -9.83
CA LEU A 18 -0.06 5.70 -11.12
C LEU A 18 -0.57 6.66 -12.20
N MET A 19 -1.88 6.88 -12.31
CA MET A 19 -2.42 7.81 -13.30
C MET A 19 -1.98 9.26 -13.05
N LEU A 20 -1.83 9.66 -11.78
CA LEU A 20 -1.32 10.99 -11.42
C LEU A 20 0.17 11.12 -11.75
N ALA A 21 0.96 10.08 -11.49
CA ALA A 21 2.39 10.06 -11.84
C ALA A 21 2.63 10.09 -13.36
N ALA A 22 1.77 9.46 -14.16
CA ALA A 22 1.85 9.47 -15.62
C ALA A 22 1.47 10.83 -16.25
N CYS A 23 0.67 11.65 -15.56
CA CYS A 23 0.22 12.97 -16.04
C CYS A 23 1.03 14.15 -15.46
N GLY A 24 2.07 13.90 -14.65
CA GLY A 24 2.75 14.92 -13.86
C GLY A 24 3.86 15.73 -14.55
N ASN A 25 4.11 15.57 -15.85
CA ASN A 25 5.25 16.21 -16.51
C ASN A 25 4.92 17.39 -17.44
N ASP A 26 3.73 17.99 -17.34
CA ASP A 26 3.42 19.24 -18.06
C ASP A 26 3.31 20.42 -17.09
N ALA A 27 4.43 21.12 -16.90
CA ALA A 27 4.43 22.45 -16.30
C ALA A 27 3.81 23.46 -17.27
N THR A 28 2.70 24.11 -16.90
CA THR A 28 2.38 25.51 -17.28
C THR A 28 1.38 26.09 -16.27
N GLY A 29 1.75 27.22 -15.68
CA GLY A 29 1.10 27.82 -14.54
C GLY A 29 -0.27 28.48 -14.79
N GLY A 30 -0.83 28.97 -13.70
CA GLY A 30 -2.05 29.78 -13.70
C GLY A 30 -2.61 29.92 -12.28
N ASP A 31 -2.11 30.90 -11.54
CA ASP A 31 -2.80 31.49 -10.40
C ASP A 31 -4.29 31.72 -10.72
N ASN A 32 -5.17 31.41 -9.77
CA ASN A 32 -6.34 32.23 -9.50
C ASN A 32 -6.97 31.85 -8.14
N THR A 33 -6.58 32.62 -7.13
CA THR A 33 -7.42 32.91 -5.96
C THR A 33 -8.73 33.53 -6.42
N THR A 34 -9.88 33.04 -5.96
CA THR A 34 -11.09 33.86 -5.80
C THR A 34 -11.96 33.29 -4.68
N ALA A 35 -12.21 34.14 -3.69
CA ALA A 35 -12.98 33.90 -2.48
C ALA A 35 -14.50 33.79 -2.72
N ALA A 36 -15.18 33.21 -1.74
CA ALA A 36 -16.64 33.20 -1.57
C ALA A 36 -17.25 34.61 -1.51
N PRO A 37 -18.59 34.74 -1.66
CA PRO A 37 -19.35 35.16 -0.49
C PRO A 37 -20.79 34.61 -0.33
N GLU A 38 -21.24 34.69 0.94
CA GLU A 38 -22.58 35.05 1.50
C GLU A 38 -23.82 34.22 1.15
N ALA A 39 -24.53 33.58 2.11
CA ALA A 39 -25.21 34.03 3.34
C ALA A 39 -26.69 34.45 3.15
N ALA A 40 -27.59 33.75 3.86
CA ALA A 40 -28.79 34.26 4.55
C ALA A 40 -29.65 33.06 5.02
N ALA A 41 -30.42 33.05 6.10
CA ALA A 41 -30.47 33.74 7.39
C ALA A 41 -31.71 33.16 8.14
N GLN A 42 -31.55 32.74 9.40
CA GLN A 42 -32.48 32.92 10.55
C GLN A 42 -33.87 32.19 10.52
N ALA A 43 -34.57 31.83 11.60
CA ALA A 43 -34.50 32.15 13.04
C ALA A 43 -35.46 31.27 13.90
N VAL A 44 -35.20 31.20 15.23
CA VAL A 44 -36.09 31.16 16.45
C VAL A 44 -37.10 30.00 16.66
N SER A 45 -37.50 29.50 17.84
CA SER A 45 -37.28 29.81 19.28
C SER A 45 -37.87 28.70 20.21
N THR A 46 -37.26 28.53 21.40
CA THR A 46 -37.79 28.15 22.76
C THR A 46 -38.62 26.86 23.04
N THR A 47 -38.18 26.04 24.03
CA THR A 47 -38.80 25.85 25.38
C THR A 47 -38.59 24.46 26.02
N ALA A 48 -38.19 24.52 27.31
CA ALA A 48 -38.36 23.60 28.46
C ALA A 48 -37.57 22.28 28.59
N ALA A 49 -36.84 22.23 29.70
CA ALA A 49 -36.29 21.04 30.36
C ALA A 49 -37.38 20.18 31.02
N PRO A 50 -37.05 18.90 31.31
CA PRO A 50 -37.22 18.43 32.68
C PRO A 50 -35.98 17.70 33.24
N THR A 51 -35.84 17.83 34.55
CA THR A 51 -34.92 17.14 35.47
C THR A 51 -35.33 15.66 35.66
N MET A 52 -34.38 14.72 35.68
CA MET A 52 -34.11 13.83 36.84
C MET A 52 -33.00 12.80 36.57
N GLU A 53 -32.17 12.68 37.61
CA GLU A 53 -31.48 11.50 38.13
C GLU A 53 -30.27 10.88 37.39
N ALA A 54 -29.17 10.88 38.15
CA ALA A 54 -28.00 10.06 37.94
C ALA A 54 -28.33 8.57 38.12
N PRO A 55 -27.50 7.69 37.52
CA PRO A 55 -26.91 6.66 38.34
C PRO A 55 -25.40 6.50 38.16
N THR A 56 -24.88 5.82 39.16
CA THR A 56 -23.52 5.58 39.61
C THR A 56 -22.66 4.75 38.64
N THR A 57 -21.35 4.99 38.74
CA THR A 57 -20.18 4.21 38.31
C THR A 57 -20.38 2.71 38.16
N ASP A 58 -19.85 2.15 37.06
CA ASP A 58 -19.16 0.85 37.12
C ASP A 58 -17.96 0.86 36.15
N THR A 59 -16.77 0.93 36.74
CA THR A 59 -15.49 0.77 36.04
C THR A 59 -15.21 -0.72 35.95
N THR A 60 -15.39 -1.30 34.77
CA THR A 60 -14.88 -2.64 34.45
C THR A 60 -13.69 -2.50 33.52
N VAL A 61 -12.49 -2.51 34.13
CA VAL A 61 -11.24 -2.87 33.46
C VAL A 61 -11.38 -4.35 33.08
N THR A 62 -11.36 -4.65 31.79
CA THR A 62 -11.19 -6.03 31.30
C THR A 62 -9.97 -6.08 30.40
N ASP A 63 -9.10 -7.01 30.77
CA ASP A 63 -7.77 -7.35 30.30
C ASP A 63 -7.49 -7.10 28.81
N THR A 64 -6.40 -6.36 28.59
CA THR A 64 -5.57 -6.44 27.38
C THR A 64 -5.01 -7.86 27.25
N THR A 65 -5.66 -8.70 26.44
CA THR A 65 -5.00 -9.86 25.87
C THR A 65 -4.20 -9.39 24.65
N ALA A 66 -2.89 -9.25 24.84
CA ALA A 66 -1.95 -9.06 23.75
C ALA A 66 -2.10 -10.23 22.77
N ALA A 67 -2.56 -9.93 21.55
CA ALA A 67 -2.50 -10.87 20.45
C ALA A 67 -1.02 -11.14 20.17
N ALA A 68 -0.55 -12.34 20.52
CA ALA A 68 0.76 -12.82 20.11
C ALA A 68 0.77 -12.91 18.58
N GLN A 69 1.42 -11.94 17.94
CA GLN A 69 1.78 -11.98 16.54
C GLN A 69 2.62 -13.26 16.31
N PRO A 70 2.22 -14.17 15.39
CA PRO A 70 3.06 -15.32 15.08
C PRO A 70 4.43 -14.82 14.60
N PRO A 71 5.53 -15.49 14.97
CA PRO A 71 6.86 -15.06 14.59
C PRO A 71 6.95 -15.01 13.07
N ALA A 72 7.42 -13.87 12.54
CA ALA A 72 7.90 -13.77 11.17
C ALA A 72 8.92 -14.89 10.99
N THR A 73 8.55 -15.92 10.23
CA THR A 73 9.47 -16.99 9.90
C THR A 73 10.43 -16.41 8.88
N SER A 74 11.57 -15.91 9.35
CA SER A 74 12.67 -15.47 8.51
C SER A 74 13.18 -16.65 7.70
N ALA A 75 12.61 -16.85 6.52
CA ALA A 75 13.23 -17.59 5.45
C ALA A 75 13.80 -16.56 4.48
N SER A 76 14.93 -15.94 4.87
CA SER A 76 15.78 -15.24 3.90
C SER A 76 16.28 -16.29 2.92
N ALA A 77 15.57 -16.44 1.80
CA ALA A 77 16.07 -17.21 0.68
C ALA A 77 17.17 -16.38 0.04
N ASP A 78 18.42 -16.76 0.30
CA ASP A 78 19.57 -16.35 -0.50
C ASP A 78 19.36 -16.88 -1.93
N GLN A 79 18.69 -16.08 -2.77
CA GLN A 79 18.44 -16.40 -4.16
C GLN A 79 19.42 -15.60 -5.02
N GLY A 80 20.55 -16.24 -5.32
CA GLY A 80 21.36 -16.04 -6.52
C GLY A 80 21.87 -14.63 -6.81
N THR A 81 23.19 -14.48 -6.85
CA THR A 81 23.81 -13.41 -7.66
C THR A 81 23.46 -13.66 -9.13
N GLY A 82 22.66 -12.80 -9.74
CA GLY A 82 22.47 -12.77 -11.18
C GLY A 82 23.80 -12.51 -11.88
N GLU A 83 23.96 -12.99 -13.12
CA GLU A 83 25.21 -12.89 -13.89
C GLU A 83 25.72 -11.45 -14.06
N ASP A 84 24.86 -10.45 -13.87
CA ASP A 84 25.16 -9.02 -13.98
C ASP A 84 25.57 -8.33 -12.66
N GLY A 85 25.83 -9.09 -11.60
CA GLY A 85 26.26 -8.57 -10.29
C GLY A 85 25.12 -8.12 -9.35
N TRP A 86 23.87 -8.22 -9.81
CA TRP A 86 22.68 -7.93 -9.01
C TRP A 86 22.24 -9.15 -8.20
N LYS A 87 21.82 -8.95 -6.95
CA LYS A 87 21.35 -10.02 -6.05
C LYS A 87 19.91 -9.80 -5.62
N THR A 88 19.10 -10.85 -5.62
CA THR A 88 17.72 -10.80 -5.12
C THR A 88 17.72 -10.73 -3.60
N VAL A 89 17.04 -9.71 -3.06
CA VAL A 89 16.91 -9.50 -1.61
C VAL A 89 15.52 -9.85 -1.09
N VAL A 90 14.50 -9.76 -1.94
CA VAL A 90 13.15 -10.22 -1.65
C VAL A 90 12.44 -10.62 -2.94
N ALA A 91 11.48 -11.55 -2.84
CA ALA A 91 10.57 -11.88 -3.93
C ALA A 91 9.11 -11.86 -3.44
N LEU A 92 8.21 -11.42 -4.30
CA LEU A 92 6.77 -11.50 -4.12
C LEU A 92 6.16 -12.31 -5.26
N LYS A 93 5.27 -13.24 -4.95
CA LYS A 93 4.65 -14.15 -5.92
C LYS A 93 3.14 -14.03 -5.91
N SER A 94 2.51 -14.31 -7.05
CA SER A 94 1.05 -14.31 -7.20
C SER A 94 0.32 -15.29 -6.29
N ASP A 95 0.98 -16.38 -5.88
CA ASP A 95 0.45 -17.43 -5.00
C ASP A 95 0.85 -17.26 -3.53
N ALA A 96 1.46 -16.13 -3.18
CA ALA A 96 1.78 -15.81 -1.79
C ALA A 96 0.51 -15.80 -0.92
N ALA A 97 0.68 -16.17 0.36
CA ALA A 97 -0.42 -16.12 1.31
C ALA A 97 -0.95 -14.68 1.45
N PRO A 98 -2.28 -14.49 1.51
CA PRO A 98 -2.86 -13.17 1.70
C PRO A 98 -2.43 -12.58 3.05
N TRP A 99 -2.06 -11.32 3.05
CA TRP A 99 -1.66 -10.62 4.26
C TRP A 99 -2.87 -10.46 5.21
N GLN A 100 -2.73 -10.91 6.46
CA GLN A 100 -3.77 -10.87 7.50
C GLN A 100 -5.14 -11.43 7.06
N ASP A 101 -5.15 -12.51 6.28
CA ASP A 101 -6.38 -13.10 5.73
C ASP A 101 -7.23 -12.08 4.93
N LEU A 102 -6.58 -11.09 4.32
CA LEU A 102 -7.21 -10.14 3.40
C LEU A 102 -7.02 -10.65 1.97
N PRO A 103 -8.06 -11.26 1.38
CA PRO A 103 -7.94 -11.85 0.04
C PRO A 103 -7.64 -10.77 -0.99
N GLY A 104 -6.61 -10.99 -1.81
CA GLY A 104 -6.18 -10.06 -2.85
C GLY A 104 -5.17 -9.00 -2.39
N LEU A 105 -4.75 -9.00 -1.13
CA LEU A 105 -3.62 -8.20 -0.68
C LEU A 105 -2.41 -9.10 -0.41
N LEU A 106 -1.38 -8.94 -1.24
CA LEU A 106 -0.12 -9.66 -1.15
C LEU A 106 0.96 -8.70 -0.66
N VAL A 107 1.77 -9.17 0.27
CA VAL A 107 2.86 -8.38 0.86
C VAL A 107 4.09 -9.26 0.98
N SER A 108 5.25 -8.73 0.59
CA SER A 108 6.52 -9.45 0.74
C SER A 108 7.01 -9.43 2.18
N ASP A 109 8.06 -10.21 2.45
CA ASP A 109 8.86 -9.98 3.65
C ASP A 109 9.49 -8.57 3.61
N PRO A 110 9.74 -7.95 4.78
CA PRO A 110 10.48 -6.69 4.85
C PRO A 110 11.92 -6.84 4.36
N PHE A 111 12.41 -5.86 3.62
CA PHE A 111 13.78 -5.79 3.13
C PHE A 111 14.40 -4.44 3.43
N THR A 112 15.70 -4.41 3.69
CA THR A 112 16.47 -3.18 3.89
C THR A 112 17.33 -2.91 2.66
N VAL A 113 17.28 -1.67 2.17
CA VAL A 113 18.04 -1.23 1.01
C VAL A 113 18.53 0.19 1.22
N LYS A 114 19.68 0.49 0.61
CA LYS A 114 20.30 1.82 0.61
C LYS A 114 20.85 2.12 -0.79
N GLY A 115 20.28 3.12 -1.46
CA GLY A 115 20.61 3.51 -2.82
C GLY A 115 19.73 2.80 -3.85
N GLU A 116 20.38 2.28 -4.88
CA GLU A 116 19.75 1.75 -6.08
C GLU A 116 19.17 0.35 -5.86
N ALA A 117 17.98 0.13 -6.40
CA ALA A 117 17.34 -1.18 -6.51
C ALA A 117 16.70 -1.34 -7.89
N ARG A 118 16.41 -2.58 -8.27
CA ARG A 118 15.57 -2.87 -9.45
C ARG A 118 14.55 -3.93 -9.12
N LEU A 119 13.35 -3.79 -9.67
CA LEU A 119 12.37 -4.87 -9.71
C LEU A 119 12.51 -5.64 -11.02
N VAL A 120 12.42 -6.95 -10.94
CA VAL A 120 12.42 -7.87 -12.09
C VAL A 120 11.14 -8.69 -12.06
N LEU A 121 10.31 -8.55 -13.09
CA LEU A 121 9.10 -9.31 -13.31
C LEU A 121 9.41 -10.57 -14.13
N ASP A 122 9.01 -11.71 -13.60
CA ASP A 122 8.86 -12.96 -14.33
C ASP A 122 7.37 -13.33 -14.42
N MET A 123 6.88 -13.44 -15.66
CA MET A 123 5.48 -13.72 -15.98
C MET A 123 5.41 -14.44 -17.35
N PRO A 124 5.74 -15.74 -17.40
CA PRO A 124 6.01 -16.45 -18.65
C PRO A 124 4.77 -16.70 -19.51
N ASP A 125 3.59 -16.79 -18.89
CA ASP A 125 2.33 -17.10 -19.57
C ASP A 125 1.52 -15.84 -19.94
N ALA A 126 2.12 -14.65 -19.78
CA ALA A 126 1.45 -13.38 -20.03
C ALA A 126 1.59 -12.87 -21.47
N GLY A 127 0.56 -12.14 -21.89
CA GLY A 127 0.59 -11.27 -23.05
C GLY A 127 1.39 -9.99 -22.80
N GLU A 128 1.66 -9.26 -23.88
CA GLU A 128 2.54 -8.08 -23.88
C GLU A 128 2.10 -6.97 -22.91
N LEU A 129 0.79 -6.81 -22.72
CA LEU A 129 0.18 -5.75 -21.91
C LEU A 129 -0.33 -6.24 -20.55
N ASP A 130 -0.21 -7.53 -20.26
CA ASP A 130 -0.50 -8.03 -18.92
C ASP A 130 0.56 -7.45 -17.96
N GLY A 131 0.17 -7.18 -16.72
CA GLY A 131 1.06 -6.47 -15.82
C GLY A 131 0.71 -6.63 -14.36
N VAL A 132 1.70 -6.33 -13.53
CA VAL A 132 1.59 -6.33 -12.07
C VAL A 132 1.70 -4.90 -11.57
N LEU A 133 0.68 -4.45 -10.84
CA LEU A 133 0.75 -3.20 -10.08
C LEU A 133 1.35 -3.48 -8.72
N LEU A 134 2.36 -2.71 -8.34
CA LEU A 134 3.06 -2.83 -7.07
C LEU A 134 3.22 -1.47 -6.42
N ALA A 135 3.34 -1.48 -5.10
CA ALA A 135 3.89 -0.38 -4.34
C ALA A 135 5.09 -0.84 -3.52
N ILE A 136 6.07 0.04 -3.38
CA ILE A 136 7.11 -0.04 -2.35
C ILE A 136 6.71 0.95 -1.26
N ILE A 137 6.44 0.43 -0.06
CA ILE A 137 6.04 1.24 1.09
C ILE A 137 6.96 0.96 2.30
N PRO A 138 7.14 1.92 3.22
CA PRO A 138 7.89 1.69 4.45
C PRO A 138 7.27 0.55 5.28
N ALA A 139 8.10 -0.37 5.78
CA ALA A 139 7.61 -1.54 6.49
C ALA A 139 6.91 -1.21 7.81
N ASP A 140 7.30 -0.11 8.47
CA ASP A 140 6.68 0.40 9.70
C ASP A 140 5.26 0.95 9.47
N ARG A 141 4.88 1.22 8.22
CA ARG A 141 3.53 1.64 7.83
C ARG A 141 2.60 0.49 7.44
N LEU A 142 3.07 -0.76 7.50
CA LEU A 142 2.27 -1.95 7.24
C LEU A 142 1.50 -2.39 8.51
N THR A 143 0.60 -1.55 9.00
CA THR A 143 -0.14 -1.78 10.25
C THR A 143 -1.60 -2.13 9.98
N ASP A 144 -2.32 -1.19 9.36
CA ASP A 144 -3.74 -1.22 9.10
C ASP A 144 -4.03 -0.57 7.74
N LEU A 145 -5.22 -0.83 7.22
CA LEU A 145 -5.58 -0.42 5.85
C LEU A 145 -5.56 1.10 5.62
N ILE A 146 -5.80 1.92 6.64
CA ILE A 146 -5.78 3.37 6.50
C ILE A 146 -4.32 3.82 6.35
N THR A 147 -3.45 3.37 7.25
CA THR A 147 -2.02 3.66 7.21
C THR A 147 -1.36 3.15 5.91
N ILE A 148 -1.76 1.95 5.44
CA ILE A 148 -1.27 1.40 4.18
C ILE A 148 -1.72 2.27 2.99
N THR A 149 -2.94 2.78 3.01
CA THR A 149 -3.45 3.65 1.95
C THR A 149 -2.65 4.95 1.84
N GLU A 150 -2.34 5.57 2.98
CA GLU A 150 -1.47 6.75 3.05
C GLU A 150 -0.06 6.40 2.59
N ALA A 151 0.47 5.25 3.02
CA ALA A 151 1.80 4.79 2.61
C ALA A 151 1.91 4.51 1.10
N ILE A 152 0.85 4.03 0.44
CA ILE A 152 0.83 3.89 -1.03
C ILE A 152 0.81 5.26 -1.72
N SER A 153 0.12 6.24 -1.12
CA SER A 153 0.03 7.60 -1.67
C SER A 153 1.35 8.36 -1.54
N ASP A 154 2.07 8.16 -0.42
CA ASP A 154 3.38 8.75 -0.16
C ASP A 154 4.54 7.94 -0.75
N GLY A 155 4.30 6.66 -1.05
CA GLY A 155 5.31 5.69 -1.46
C GLY A 155 5.55 5.65 -2.97
N ILE A 156 6.21 4.58 -3.42
CA ILE A 156 6.53 4.39 -4.85
C ILE A 156 5.56 3.39 -5.43
N ALA A 157 4.65 3.85 -6.29
CA ALA A 157 3.73 2.99 -7.02
C ALA A 157 4.23 2.77 -8.45
N LEU A 158 4.22 1.53 -8.92
CA LEU A 158 4.86 1.11 -10.16
C LEU A 158 4.08 0.01 -10.87
N THR A 159 4.19 -0.03 -12.20
CA THR A 159 3.66 -1.11 -13.05
C THR A 159 4.82 -1.80 -13.73
N LEU A 160 4.87 -3.12 -13.66
CA LEU A 160 5.74 -3.96 -14.49
C LEU A 160 4.91 -4.72 -15.52
N ILE A 161 5.42 -4.79 -16.75
CA ILE A 161 4.84 -5.58 -17.85
C ILE A 161 5.93 -6.46 -18.47
N PRO A 162 5.60 -7.63 -19.05
CA PRO A 162 6.58 -8.53 -19.66
C PRO A 162 7.44 -7.88 -20.75
N ALA A 163 6.92 -6.88 -21.47
CA ALA A 163 7.67 -6.13 -22.48
C ALA A 163 8.81 -5.28 -21.90
N TYR A 164 8.71 -4.89 -20.62
CA TYR A 164 9.71 -4.13 -19.86
C TYR A 164 9.80 -4.72 -18.45
N PRO A 165 10.39 -5.92 -18.32
CA PRO A 165 10.30 -6.70 -17.09
C PRO A 165 11.19 -6.15 -15.98
N VAL A 166 12.12 -5.23 -16.29
CA VAL A 166 13.02 -4.62 -15.32
C VAL A 166 12.64 -3.16 -15.10
N LYS A 167 12.50 -2.76 -13.84
CA LYS A 167 12.24 -1.37 -13.44
C LYS A 167 13.19 -0.96 -12.32
N GLU A 168 14.06 0.00 -12.61
CA GLU A 168 14.96 0.60 -11.61
C GLU A 168 14.19 1.57 -10.70
N VAL A 169 14.64 1.62 -9.45
CA VAL A 169 14.14 2.48 -8.37
C VAL A 169 15.35 3.01 -7.62
N ASP A 170 15.50 4.33 -7.66
CA ASP A 170 16.60 5.04 -7.03
C ASP A 170 16.23 5.52 -5.61
N ASP A 171 17.26 5.95 -4.88
CA ASP A 171 17.12 6.71 -3.62
C ASP A 171 16.30 6.03 -2.51
N LEU A 172 16.27 4.69 -2.46
CA LEU A 172 15.71 3.98 -1.32
C LEU A 172 16.70 4.05 -0.14
N ASP A 173 16.25 4.42 1.05
CA ASP A 173 17.09 4.43 2.26
C ASP A 173 16.22 4.07 3.48
N GLY A 174 16.16 2.76 3.78
CA GLY A 174 15.32 2.27 4.86
C GLY A 174 14.89 0.82 4.70
N THR A 175 13.83 0.47 5.44
CA THR A 175 13.22 -0.85 5.40
C THR A 175 11.82 -0.76 4.81
N TYR A 176 11.58 -1.56 3.78
CA TYR A 176 10.38 -1.48 2.94
C TYR A 176 9.75 -2.86 2.76
N VAL A 177 8.54 -2.88 2.19
CA VAL A 177 7.85 -4.08 1.70
C VAL A 177 7.34 -3.84 0.28
N LEU A 178 7.24 -4.90 -0.51
CA LEU A 178 6.49 -4.91 -1.76
C LEU A 178 5.03 -5.20 -1.44
N LEU A 179 4.12 -4.43 -2.03
CA LEU A 179 2.68 -4.57 -1.84
C LEU A 179 1.98 -4.68 -3.20
N ASN A 180 1.14 -5.71 -3.36
CA ASN A 180 0.23 -5.85 -4.49
C ASN A 180 -1.22 -5.99 -3.96
N SER A 181 -2.14 -5.20 -4.49
CA SER A 181 -3.55 -5.20 -4.07
C SER A 181 -4.51 -5.83 -5.07
N VAL A 182 -3.97 -6.35 -6.19
CA VAL A 182 -4.72 -7.08 -7.21
C VAL A 182 -3.78 -8.14 -7.77
N PRO A 183 -3.82 -9.39 -7.27
CA PRO A 183 -3.06 -10.44 -7.90
C PRO A 183 -3.61 -10.64 -9.31
N ALA A 184 -2.74 -10.53 -10.31
CA ALA A 184 -3.08 -10.91 -11.67
C ALA A 184 -3.48 -12.40 -11.70
N GLU A 185 -4.42 -12.76 -12.58
CA GLU A 185 -4.90 -14.15 -12.72
C GLU A 185 -3.82 -15.08 -13.30
N ILE A 186 -2.84 -14.50 -13.98
CA ILE A 186 -1.69 -15.18 -14.56
C ILE A 186 -0.60 -15.30 -13.49
N PRO A 187 0.07 -16.46 -13.32
CA PRO A 187 1.17 -16.60 -12.38
C PRO A 187 2.31 -15.61 -12.66
N TRP A 188 2.83 -15.00 -11.60
CA TRP A 188 3.96 -14.07 -11.68
C TRP A 188 4.83 -14.11 -10.44
N THR A 189 6.09 -13.73 -10.62
CA THR A 189 7.04 -13.42 -9.54
C THR A 189 7.64 -12.05 -9.81
N VAL A 190 7.74 -11.23 -8.78
CA VAL A 190 8.53 -9.99 -8.82
C VAL A 190 9.64 -10.09 -7.79
N GLU A 191 10.86 -9.92 -8.25
CA GLU A 191 12.07 -9.90 -7.43
C GLU A 191 12.56 -8.47 -7.27
N LEU A 192 12.89 -8.06 -6.04
CA LEU A 192 13.69 -6.88 -5.82
C LEU A 192 15.15 -7.28 -5.75
N GLN A 193 15.97 -6.62 -6.54
CA GLN A 193 17.40 -6.84 -6.63
C GLN A 193 18.19 -5.58 -6.26
N THR A 194 19.38 -5.77 -5.70
CA THR A 194 20.35 -4.71 -5.38
C THR A 194 21.72 -5.09 -5.96
N PRO A 195 22.60 -4.12 -6.28
CA PRO A 195 23.96 -4.42 -6.74
C PRO A 195 24.86 -5.01 -5.63
#